data_AF-A0A660M771-F1
#
_entry.id   AF-A0A660M771-F1
#
_cell.length_a   1.000
_cell.length_b   1.000
_cell.length_c   1.000
_cell.angle_alpha   90.00
_cell.angle_beta   90.00
_cell.angle_gamma   90.00
#
_symmetry.space_group_name_H-M   'P 1'
#
loop_
_entity.id
_entity.type
_entity.pdbx_description
1 polymer ?
#
loop_
_entity_poly.entity_id
_entity_poly.type
_entity_poly.pdbx_seq_one_letter_code
_entity_poly.pdbx_strand_id
1 'polypeptide(L)'
;KNTILIPRTLILDLAQNEDELLAKMSKKTRQYIRKSGGEVRVRQLFSKEEIDRALEIYTETAKRAGFAIHSKDYYHELYKKMGENSPIFGAFIEKEQGKSIEKNKNTEDYIAEKLKNQEMVAFLWFAQSDDVAFELYGGVTEAGQKSRANYVLKWIAIIEMKNRGVKRYDFNGLLNDGISKFKAGFANHEDLLVGTLDFPISKIYFIWNSFLPTAKKIVRKFKR
;
A
#
# COMPACT_ATOMS: atom_id res chain seq x y z
N LYS A 1 15.04 -23.15 1.91
CA LYS A 1 14.76 -22.33 0.70
C LYS A 1 14.94 -20.87 1.11
N ASN A 2 15.81 -20.12 0.44
CA ASN A 2 15.94 -18.69 0.71
C ASN A 2 14.70 -18.00 0.12
N THR A 3 14.01 -17.20 0.93
CA THR A 3 12.88 -16.39 0.46
C THR A 3 13.36 -14.95 0.39
N ILE A 4 13.51 -14.42 -0.82
CA ILE A 4 13.87 -13.00 -1.03
C ILE A 4 12.59 -12.16 -1.14
N LEU A 5 11.68 -12.57 -2.03
CA LEU A 5 10.35 -11.99 -2.17
C LEU A 5 9.30 -13.00 -1.74
N ILE A 6 8.16 -12.52 -1.26
CA ILE A 6 7.04 -13.34 -0.80
C ILE A 6 6.28 -13.83 -2.05
N PRO A 7 6.27 -15.14 -2.35
CA PRO A 7 5.67 -15.65 -3.58
C PRO A 7 4.14 -15.76 -3.53
N ARG A 8 3.56 -15.73 -2.32
CA ARG A 8 2.11 -15.81 -2.12
C ARG A 8 1.56 -14.39 -2.07
N THR A 9 0.70 -14.03 -3.01
CA THR A 9 0.15 -12.68 -3.15
C THR A 9 -1.32 -12.72 -3.59
N LEU A 10 -1.91 -11.56 -3.87
CA LEU A 10 -3.20 -11.41 -4.56
C LEU A 10 -2.95 -10.59 -5.82
N ILE A 11 -3.34 -11.10 -6.98
CA ILE A 11 -3.25 -10.37 -8.25
C ILE A 11 -4.66 -10.22 -8.82
N LEU A 12 -5.11 -8.98 -8.98
CA LEU A 12 -6.37 -8.68 -9.66
C LEU A 12 -6.12 -8.54 -11.16
N ASP A 13 -7.03 -9.09 -11.95
CA ASP A 13 -7.11 -8.85 -13.39
C ASP A 13 -7.94 -7.57 -13.64
N LEU A 14 -7.26 -6.48 -13.97
CA LEU A 14 -7.87 -5.18 -14.24
C LEU A 14 -8.50 -5.09 -15.63
N ALA A 15 -8.43 -6.13 -16.47
CA ALA A 15 -9.24 -6.19 -17.69
C ALA A 15 -10.74 -6.34 -17.35
N GLN A 16 -11.06 -6.95 -16.20
CA GLN A 16 -12.42 -7.10 -15.70
C GLN A 16 -13.10 -5.76 -15.42
N ASN A 17 -14.42 -5.70 -15.56
CA ASN A 17 -15.16 -4.48 -15.22
C ASN A 17 -15.25 -4.27 -13.70
N GLU A 18 -15.67 -3.08 -13.27
CA GLU A 18 -15.69 -2.72 -11.85
C GLU A 18 -16.63 -3.61 -11.02
N ASP A 19 -17.78 -3.99 -11.57
CA ASP A 19 -18.75 -4.85 -10.90
C ASP A 19 -18.18 -6.26 -10.66
N GLU A 20 -17.45 -6.81 -11.65
CA GLU A 20 -16.75 -8.09 -11.53
C GLU A 20 -15.66 -8.04 -10.45
N LEU A 21 -14.90 -6.95 -10.38
CA LEU A 21 -13.88 -6.75 -9.35
C LEU A 21 -14.53 -6.65 -7.96
N LEU A 22 -15.61 -5.88 -7.81
CA LEU A 22 -16.36 -5.75 -6.56
C LEU A 22 -17.00 -7.06 -6.11
N ALA A 23 -17.52 -7.86 -7.05
CA ALA A 23 -18.16 -9.14 -6.76
C ALA A 23 -17.20 -10.13 -6.08
N LYS A 24 -15.91 -10.09 -6.44
CA LYS A 24 -14.86 -10.94 -5.85
C LYS A 24 -14.43 -10.50 -4.45
N MET A 25 -14.79 -9.30 -4.01
CA MET A 25 -14.47 -8.82 -2.67
C MET A 25 -15.34 -9.48 -1.58
N SER A 26 -14.90 -9.41 -0.33
CA SER A 26 -15.75 -9.81 0.79
C SER A 26 -16.94 -8.83 0.95
N LYS A 27 -18.07 -9.32 1.47
CA LYS A 27 -19.24 -8.48 1.79
C LYS A 27 -18.87 -7.29 2.69
N LYS A 28 -17.99 -7.52 3.67
CA LYS A 28 -17.52 -6.51 4.63
C LYS A 28 -16.67 -5.43 3.94
N THR A 29 -15.79 -5.83 3.02
CA THR A 29 -14.98 -4.90 2.21
C THR A 29 -15.87 -3.98 1.39
N ARG A 30 -16.82 -4.54 0.63
CA ARG A 30 -17.80 -3.74 -0.15
C ARG A 30 -18.58 -2.76 0.72
N GLN A 31 -19.04 -3.22 1.89
CA GLN A 31 -19.75 -2.37 2.84
C GLN A 31 -18.90 -1.19 3.31
N TYR A 32 -17.62 -1.42 3.63
CA TYR A 32 -16.71 -0.37 4.09
C TYR A 32 -16.28 0.59 2.98
N ILE A 33 -16.09 0.12 1.75
CA ILE A 33 -15.89 0.99 0.58
C ILE A 33 -17.07 1.95 0.44
N ARG A 34 -18.31 1.42 0.43
CA ARG A 34 -19.53 2.25 0.32
C ARG A 34 -19.66 3.25 1.47
N LYS A 35 -19.42 2.82 2.71
CA LYS A 35 -19.58 3.68 3.89
C LYS A 35 -18.56 4.82 3.91
N SER A 36 -17.30 4.54 3.59
CA SER A 36 -16.24 5.55 3.66
C SER A 36 -16.22 6.51 2.46
N GLY A 37 -16.83 6.14 1.32
CA GLY A 37 -16.84 6.98 0.12
C GLY A 37 -17.54 8.33 0.23
N GLY A 38 -18.42 8.54 1.24
CA GLY A 38 -19.06 9.83 1.47
C GLY A 38 -18.20 10.83 2.26
N GLU A 39 -17.33 10.34 3.13
CA GLU A 39 -16.58 11.12 4.12
C GLU A 39 -15.11 11.30 3.73
N VAL A 40 -14.56 10.35 2.97
CA VAL A 40 -13.14 10.30 2.64
C VAL A 40 -12.92 10.79 1.22
N ARG A 41 -11.95 11.70 1.05
CA ARG A 41 -11.49 12.18 -0.25
C ARG A 41 -10.18 11.51 -0.61
N VAL A 42 -10.11 10.91 -1.79
CA VAL A 42 -8.90 10.25 -2.29
C VAL A 42 -8.38 11.02 -3.49
N ARG A 43 -7.07 11.24 -3.55
CA ARG A 43 -6.40 11.86 -4.69
C ARG A 43 -4.93 11.46 -4.76
N GLN A 44 -4.36 11.65 -5.94
CA GLN A 44 -2.92 11.51 -6.12
C GLN A 44 -2.16 12.62 -5.37
N LEU A 45 -0.97 12.28 -4.89
CA LEU A 45 -0.02 13.16 -4.21
C LEU A 45 1.09 13.54 -5.18
N PHE A 46 1.53 14.79 -5.11
CA PHE A 46 2.55 15.32 -6.02
C PHE A 46 3.62 16.13 -5.30
N SER A 47 3.25 16.79 -4.19
CA SER A 47 4.14 17.70 -3.48
C SER A 47 5.07 16.98 -2.52
N LYS A 48 6.23 17.56 -2.25
CA LYS A 48 7.19 17.01 -1.28
C LYS A 48 6.55 16.88 0.11
N GLU A 49 5.78 17.88 0.52
CA GLU A 49 5.12 17.94 1.82
C GLU A 49 4.08 16.82 1.99
N GLU A 50 3.36 16.49 0.92
CA GLU A 50 2.40 15.37 0.92
C GLU A 50 3.11 14.02 1.03
N ILE A 51 4.25 13.86 0.34
CA ILE A 51 5.06 12.66 0.40
C ILE A 51 5.70 12.52 1.78
N ASP A 52 6.22 13.61 2.35
CA ASP A 52 6.73 13.64 3.73
C ASP A 52 5.65 13.18 4.72
N ARG A 53 4.42 13.68 4.56
CA ARG A 53 3.28 13.27 5.38
C ARG A 53 2.95 11.79 5.21
N ALA A 54 2.97 11.27 3.98
CA ALA A 54 2.77 9.84 3.73
C ALA A 54 3.86 8.99 4.43
N LEU A 55 5.13 9.43 4.40
CA LEU A 55 6.24 8.74 5.05
C LEU A 55 6.17 8.76 6.58
N GLU A 56 5.57 9.80 7.18
CA GLU A 56 5.25 9.81 8.61
C GLU A 56 4.23 8.74 8.96
N ILE A 57 3.12 8.68 8.21
CA ILE A 57 2.10 7.63 8.37
C ILE A 57 2.73 6.23 8.19
N TYR A 58 3.67 6.10 7.25
CA TYR A 58 4.37 4.84 7.01
C TYR A 58 5.25 4.46 8.20
N THR A 59 5.96 5.42 8.78
CA THR A 59 6.79 5.24 9.97
C THR A 59 5.96 4.78 11.17
N GLU A 60 4.80 5.41 11.41
CA GLU A 60 3.86 4.99 12.46
C GLU A 60 3.32 3.58 12.21
N THR A 61 2.95 3.29 10.95
CA THR A 61 2.44 1.97 10.54
C THR A 61 3.51 0.88 10.76
N ALA A 62 4.75 1.15 10.37
CA ALA A 62 5.89 0.25 10.53
C ALA A 62 6.19 -0.05 12.01
N LYS A 63 6.19 0.99 12.86
CA LYS A 63 6.34 0.84 14.32
C LYS A 63 5.22 -0.03 14.90
N ARG A 64 3.97 0.23 14.53
CA ARG A 64 2.80 -0.53 15.03
C ARG A 64 2.80 -1.99 14.56
N ALA A 65 3.21 -2.25 13.32
CA ALA A 65 3.22 -3.58 12.73
C ALA A 65 4.54 -4.36 12.97
N GLY A 66 5.57 -3.70 13.50
CA GLY A 66 6.84 -4.33 13.86
C GLY A 66 7.75 -4.68 12.68
N PHE A 67 7.75 -3.87 11.62
CA PHE A 67 8.66 -4.04 10.47
C PHE A 67 9.62 -2.86 10.28
N ALA A 68 10.79 -3.13 9.71
CA ALA A 68 11.79 -2.11 9.40
C ALA A 68 11.48 -1.43 8.06
N ILE A 69 11.81 -0.14 7.97
CA ILE A 69 11.68 0.67 6.76
C ILE A 69 13.00 1.36 6.43
N HIS A 70 13.17 1.78 5.17
CA HIS A 70 14.31 2.58 4.74
C HIS A 70 14.28 4.02 5.30
N SER A 71 15.35 4.79 5.07
CA SER A 71 15.41 6.22 5.41
C SER A 71 14.46 7.05 4.53
N LYS A 72 14.11 8.27 4.96
CA LYS A 72 13.29 9.18 4.15
C LYS A 72 13.94 9.48 2.79
N ASP A 73 15.26 9.67 2.76
CA ASP A 73 16.02 9.96 1.54
C ASP A 73 15.88 8.85 0.49
N TYR A 74 15.82 7.59 0.91
CA TYR A 74 15.58 6.47 0.01
C TYR A 74 14.26 6.64 -0.75
N TYR A 75 13.18 7.02 -0.05
CA TYR A 75 11.86 7.18 -0.67
C TYR A 75 11.79 8.42 -1.55
N HIS A 76 12.44 9.52 -1.17
CA HIS A 76 12.52 10.70 -2.04
C HIS A 76 13.27 10.41 -3.34
N GLU A 77 14.40 9.70 -3.25
CA GLU A 77 15.15 9.27 -4.43
C GLU A 77 14.33 8.27 -5.27
N LEU A 78 13.59 7.36 -4.65
CA LEU A 78 12.68 6.46 -5.34
C LEU A 78 11.62 7.24 -6.12
N TYR A 79 10.92 8.18 -5.48
CA TYR A 79 9.89 9.01 -6.12
C TYR A 79 10.47 9.77 -7.31
N LYS A 80 11.62 10.43 -7.11
CA LYS A 80 12.30 11.21 -8.14
C LYS A 80 12.72 10.34 -9.34
N LYS A 81 13.26 9.16 -9.09
CA LYS A 81 13.79 8.28 -10.14
C LYS A 81 12.69 7.55 -10.92
N MET A 82 11.59 7.20 -10.26
CA MET A 82 10.50 6.48 -10.90
C MET A 82 9.50 7.42 -11.61
N GLY A 83 9.39 8.67 -11.16
CA GLY A 83 8.51 9.67 -11.78
C GLY A 83 7.06 9.17 -11.88
N GLU A 84 6.47 9.30 -13.05
CA GLU A 84 5.07 8.95 -13.32
C GLU A 84 4.75 7.45 -13.12
N ASN A 85 5.78 6.59 -13.16
CA ASN A 85 5.68 5.14 -12.94
C ASN A 85 5.63 4.76 -11.45
N SER A 86 5.50 5.74 -10.55
CA SER A 86 5.35 5.47 -9.13
C SER A 86 4.30 6.38 -8.48
N PRO A 87 3.03 6.26 -8.90
CA PRO A 87 1.97 7.09 -8.35
C PRO A 87 1.75 6.80 -6.87
N ILE A 88 1.39 7.85 -6.14
CA ILE A 88 1.09 7.81 -4.71
C ILE A 88 -0.31 8.39 -4.52
N PHE A 89 -1.18 7.66 -3.84
CA PHE A 89 -2.54 8.12 -3.54
C PHE A 89 -2.70 8.30 -2.03
N GLY A 90 -3.28 9.42 -1.63
CA GLY A 90 -3.60 9.72 -0.24
C GLY A 90 -5.11 9.77 -0.02
N ALA A 91 -5.54 9.37 1.18
CA ALA A 91 -6.90 9.51 1.66
C ALA A 91 -6.98 10.59 2.74
N PHE A 92 -7.96 11.45 2.61
CA PHE A 92 -8.14 12.65 3.42
C PHE A 92 -9.51 12.67 4.08
N ILE A 93 -9.57 13.07 5.33
CA ILE A 93 -10.81 13.35 6.07
C ILE A 93 -10.81 14.80 6.55
N GLU A 94 -11.98 15.34 6.87
CA GLU A 94 -12.08 16.64 7.56
C GLU A 94 -11.55 16.51 8.99
N LYS A 95 -10.78 17.49 9.45
CA LYS A 95 -10.26 17.53 10.83
C LYS A 95 -11.44 17.68 11.81
N GLU A 96 -11.45 16.88 12.88
CA GLU A 96 -12.50 16.91 13.93
C GLU A 96 -12.71 18.30 14.57
N GLN A 97 -11.77 19.25 14.41
CA GLN A 97 -11.82 20.61 14.96
C GLN A 97 -12.03 21.73 13.93
N GLY A 98 -12.41 21.41 12.69
CA GLY A 98 -12.73 22.43 11.71
C GLY A 98 -14.01 23.17 12.11
N LYS A 99 -13.90 24.44 12.53
CA LYS A 99 -15.05 25.36 12.58
C LYS A 99 -15.83 25.21 11.27
N SER A 100 -17.16 25.08 11.36
CA SER A 100 -18.04 25.06 10.19
C SER A 100 -17.63 26.18 9.24
N ILE A 101 -17.15 25.81 8.04
CA ILE A 101 -16.68 26.79 7.05
C ILE A 101 -17.87 27.68 6.71
N GLU A 102 -17.82 28.95 7.10
CA GLU A 102 -18.86 29.92 6.78
C GLU A 102 -19.00 30.01 5.26
N LYS A 103 -20.22 29.81 4.75
CA LYS A 103 -20.55 29.78 3.31
C LYS A 103 -20.38 31.14 2.59
N ASN A 104 -19.82 32.16 3.25
CA ASN A 104 -19.75 33.54 2.73
C ASN A 104 -18.39 33.95 2.12
N LYS A 105 -17.44 33.02 1.96
CA LYS A 105 -16.21 33.30 1.19
C LYS A 105 -16.42 33.07 -0.30
N ASN A 106 -15.70 33.82 -1.14
CA ASN A 106 -15.64 33.53 -2.58
C ASN A 106 -15.21 32.07 -2.82
N THR A 107 -15.54 31.52 -3.99
CA THR A 107 -15.39 30.08 -4.27
C THR A 107 -13.95 29.57 -4.13
N GLU A 108 -12.95 30.38 -4.50
CA GLU A 108 -11.54 30.01 -4.42
C GLU A 108 -11.04 29.92 -2.96
N ASP A 109 -11.37 30.91 -2.14
CA ASP A 109 -11.01 30.92 -0.71
C ASP A 109 -11.71 29.79 0.05
N TYR A 110 -12.98 29.50 -0.29
CA TYR A 110 -13.72 28.37 0.27
C TYR A 110 -13.04 27.03 -0.05
N ILE A 111 -12.61 26.83 -1.30
CA ILE A 111 -11.91 25.60 -1.71
C ILE A 111 -10.55 25.50 -1.02
N ALA A 112 -9.78 26.58 -0.99
CA ALA A 112 -8.47 26.61 -0.35
C ALA A 112 -8.55 26.32 1.16
N GLU A 113 -9.53 26.90 1.86
CA GLU A 113 -9.75 26.66 3.29
C GLU A 113 -10.26 25.25 3.56
N LYS A 114 -11.15 24.72 2.71
CA LYS A 114 -11.61 23.34 2.79
C LYS A 114 -10.47 22.33 2.63
N LEU A 115 -9.55 22.58 1.69
CA LEU A 115 -8.35 21.73 1.51
C LEU A 115 -7.39 21.84 2.71
N LYS A 116 -7.22 23.03 3.30
CA LYS A 116 -6.41 23.20 4.54
C LYS A 116 -7.00 22.49 5.75
N ASN A 117 -8.32 22.35 5.80
CA ASN A 117 -9.03 21.67 6.87
C ASN A 117 -9.08 20.13 6.72
N GLN A 118 -8.39 19.59 5.72
CA GLN A 118 -8.26 18.14 5.55
C GLN A 118 -6.98 17.61 6.20
N GLU A 119 -7.04 16.38 6.68
CA GLU A 119 -5.90 15.62 7.17
C GLU A 119 -5.75 14.34 6.34
N MET A 120 -4.52 14.05 5.89
CA MET A 120 -4.18 12.77 5.30
C MET A 120 -4.12 11.68 6.38
N VAL A 121 -4.91 10.62 6.21
CA VAL A 121 -5.06 9.54 7.19
C VAL A 121 -4.68 8.16 6.66
N ALA A 122 -4.49 8.03 5.34
CA ALA A 122 -3.94 6.82 4.73
C ALA A 122 -3.25 7.16 3.41
N PHE A 123 -2.34 6.29 2.98
CA PHE A 123 -1.74 6.39 1.64
C PHE A 123 -1.43 5.00 1.07
N LEU A 124 -1.31 4.92 -0.26
CA LEU A 124 -0.80 3.79 -1.03
C LEU A 124 0.21 4.30 -2.06
N TRP A 125 1.33 3.60 -2.22
CA TRP A 125 2.42 3.96 -3.13
C TRP A 125 2.76 2.76 -4.01
N PHE A 126 2.70 2.98 -5.31
CA PHE A 126 2.88 1.97 -6.34
C PHE A 126 4.24 2.01 -7.02
N ALA A 127 4.69 0.87 -7.53
CA ALA A 127 5.56 0.82 -8.70
C ALA A 127 4.76 0.26 -9.88
N GLN A 128 4.80 0.95 -11.00
CA GLN A 128 3.99 0.67 -12.18
C GLN A 128 4.91 0.36 -13.38
N SER A 129 4.57 -0.68 -14.11
CA SER A 129 4.92 -0.84 -15.52
C SER A 129 3.67 -0.63 -16.38
N ASP A 130 3.81 -0.71 -17.71
CA ASP A 130 2.68 -0.58 -18.63
C ASP A 130 1.56 -1.59 -18.35
N ASP A 131 1.91 -2.79 -17.86
CA ASP A 131 0.96 -3.88 -17.65
C ASP A 131 0.68 -4.21 -16.17
N VAL A 132 1.56 -3.84 -15.24
CA VAL A 132 1.50 -4.30 -13.84
C VAL A 132 1.71 -3.15 -12.85
N ALA A 133 0.84 -3.06 -11.84
CA ALA A 133 1.03 -2.19 -10.69
C ALA A 133 1.28 -3.02 -9.43
N PHE A 134 2.40 -2.76 -8.76
CA PHE A 134 2.74 -3.35 -7.48
C PHE A 134 2.45 -2.34 -6.36
N GLU A 135 1.59 -2.71 -5.42
CA GLU A 135 1.34 -1.93 -4.20
C GLU A 135 2.51 -2.11 -3.22
N LEU A 136 3.57 -1.30 -3.38
CA LEU A 136 4.81 -1.46 -2.63
C LEU A 136 4.69 -1.02 -1.19
N TYR A 137 4.14 0.18 -0.97
CA TYR A 137 4.07 0.79 0.35
C TYR A 137 2.67 1.31 0.64
N GLY A 138 2.34 1.33 1.91
CA GLY A 138 1.06 1.86 2.36
C GLY A 138 1.02 2.00 3.86
N GLY A 139 0.14 2.87 4.32
CA GLY A 139 0.00 3.17 5.72
C GLY A 139 -1.37 3.74 6.03
N VAL A 140 -1.75 3.62 7.31
CA VAL A 140 -3.02 4.15 7.81
C VAL A 140 -2.86 4.58 9.26
N THR A 141 -3.33 5.78 9.57
CA THR A 141 -3.39 6.32 10.95
C THR A 141 -4.55 5.67 11.71
N GLU A 142 -4.63 5.88 13.02
CA GLU A 142 -5.78 5.41 13.80
C GLU A 142 -7.11 6.05 13.34
N ALA A 143 -7.10 7.36 13.06
CA ALA A 143 -8.24 8.06 12.49
C ALA A 143 -8.66 7.47 11.13
N GLY A 144 -7.69 7.09 10.29
CA GLY A 144 -7.93 6.38 9.04
C GLY A 144 -8.55 4.99 9.23
N GLN A 145 -8.15 4.25 10.27
CA GLN A 145 -8.76 2.96 10.60
C GLN A 145 -10.18 3.10 11.13
N LYS A 146 -10.46 4.13 11.95
CA LYS A 146 -11.78 4.47 12.51
C LYS A 146 -12.77 4.85 11.41
N SER A 147 -12.35 5.72 10.49
CA SER A 147 -13.12 6.15 9.31
C SER A 147 -13.17 5.11 8.19
N ARG A 148 -12.39 4.03 8.28
CA ARG A 148 -12.23 3.01 7.23
C ARG A 148 -11.68 3.57 5.91
N ALA A 149 -10.94 4.67 5.96
CA ALA A 149 -10.37 5.35 4.80
C ALA A 149 -9.51 4.44 3.91
N ASN A 150 -8.81 3.47 4.51
CA ASN A 150 -7.99 2.50 3.78
C ASN A 150 -8.80 1.62 2.80
N TYR A 151 -10.12 1.44 3.02
CA TYR A 151 -10.95 0.63 2.13
C TYR A 151 -11.27 1.37 0.83
N VAL A 152 -11.82 2.58 0.92
CA VAL A 152 -12.10 3.39 -0.27
C VAL A 152 -10.83 3.86 -0.96
N LEU A 153 -9.75 4.15 -0.22
CA LEU A 153 -8.43 4.44 -0.80
C LEU A 153 -7.97 3.34 -1.74
N LYS A 154 -8.01 2.08 -1.27
CA LYS A 154 -7.58 0.95 -2.07
C LYS A 154 -8.50 0.71 -3.26
N TRP A 155 -9.82 0.86 -3.10
CA TRP A 155 -10.75 0.75 -4.22
C TRP A 155 -10.46 1.80 -5.30
N ILE A 156 -10.34 3.07 -4.91
CA ILE A 156 -10.02 4.14 -5.86
C ILE A 156 -8.66 3.91 -6.49
N ALA A 157 -7.64 3.50 -5.73
CA ALA A 157 -6.33 3.18 -6.30
C ALA A 157 -6.40 2.03 -7.35
N ILE A 158 -7.18 0.98 -7.10
CA ILE A 158 -7.42 -0.10 -8.08
C ILE A 158 -8.02 0.47 -9.38
N ILE A 159 -9.02 1.35 -9.27
CA ILE A 159 -9.67 1.98 -10.42
C ILE A 159 -8.72 2.95 -11.14
N GLU A 160 -7.94 3.74 -10.41
CA GLU A 160 -6.94 4.64 -11.00
C GLU A 160 -5.85 3.86 -11.75
N MET A 161 -5.38 2.74 -11.20
CA MET A 161 -4.43 1.87 -11.92
C MET A 161 -5.07 1.27 -13.18
N LYS A 162 -6.35 0.87 -13.13
CA LYS A 162 -7.09 0.41 -14.32
C LYS A 162 -7.21 1.52 -15.38
N ASN A 163 -7.55 2.74 -14.97
CA ASN A 163 -7.68 3.89 -15.86
C ASN A 163 -6.34 4.31 -16.50
N ARG A 164 -5.22 3.99 -15.83
CA ARG A 164 -3.87 4.13 -16.37
C ARG A 164 -3.48 3.04 -17.39
N GLY A 165 -4.37 2.10 -17.69
CA GLY A 165 -4.14 1.03 -18.67
C GLY A 165 -3.47 -0.23 -18.12
N VAL A 166 -3.21 -0.28 -16.81
CA VAL A 166 -2.61 -1.46 -16.16
C VAL A 166 -3.56 -2.64 -16.23
N LYS A 167 -3.02 -3.84 -16.48
CA LYS A 167 -3.77 -5.10 -16.59
C LYS A 167 -3.75 -5.92 -15.32
N ARG A 168 -2.69 -5.83 -14.51
CA ARG A 168 -2.55 -6.59 -13.26
C ARG A 168 -2.26 -5.69 -12.08
N TYR A 169 -3.05 -5.83 -11.02
CA TYR A 169 -2.80 -5.18 -9.74
C TYR A 169 -2.30 -6.21 -8.74
N ASP A 170 -1.02 -6.15 -8.38
CA ASP A 170 -0.39 -7.04 -7.41
C ASP A 170 -0.34 -6.37 -6.03
N PHE A 171 -0.88 -7.05 -5.03
CA PHE A 171 -0.91 -6.62 -3.64
C PHE A 171 0.44 -6.76 -2.93
N ASN A 172 1.49 -7.25 -3.60
CA ASN A 172 2.85 -7.36 -3.10
C ASN A 172 2.98 -8.23 -1.83
N GLY A 173 2.43 -9.44 -1.87
CA GLY A 173 2.71 -10.48 -0.88
C GLY A 173 1.74 -10.54 0.32
N LEU A 174 1.63 -11.76 0.88
CA LEU A 174 0.86 -12.09 2.09
C LEU A 174 1.77 -12.74 3.14
N LEU A 175 1.79 -12.19 4.36
CA LEU A 175 2.67 -12.54 5.49
C LEU A 175 1.95 -13.20 6.67
N ASN A 176 0.70 -13.65 6.52
CA ASN A 176 -0.13 -14.23 7.59
C ASN A 176 -0.32 -13.31 8.81
N ASP A 177 -0.43 -12.00 8.57
CA ASP A 177 -0.58 -10.95 9.57
C ASP A 177 -1.93 -10.19 9.42
N GLY A 178 -2.11 -9.12 10.22
CA GLY A 178 -3.29 -8.26 10.12
C GLY A 178 -3.43 -7.57 8.76
N ILE A 179 -2.30 -7.24 8.11
CA ILE A 179 -2.26 -6.62 6.78
C ILE A 179 -2.77 -7.62 5.73
N SER A 180 -2.35 -8.88 5.82
CA SER A 180 -2.78 -9.95 4.92
C SER A 180 -4.28 -10.21 5.02
N LYS A 181 -4.86 -10.18 6.23
CA LYS A 181 -6.32 -10.27 6.43
C LYS A 181 -7.07 -9.13 5.78
N PHE A 182 -6.52 -7.91 5.83
CA PHE A 182 -7.09 -6.76 5.14
C PHE A 182 -7.02 -6.95 3.61
N LYS A 183 -5.87 -7.33 3.07
CA LYS A 183 -5.65 -7.57 1.64
C LYS A 183 -6.60 -8.65 1.10
N ALA A 184 -6.76 -9.77 1.83
CA ALA A 184 -7.65 -10.88 1.47
C ALA A 184 -9.13 -10.48 1.37
N GLY A 185 -9.52 -9.31 1.90
CA GLY A 185 -10.87 -8.79 1.70
C GLY A 185 -11.17 -8.32 0.27
N PHE A 186 -10.17 -8.10 -0.58
CA PHE A 186 -10.30 -7.50 -1.91
C PHE A 186 -10.31 -8.52 -3.06
N ALA A 187 -10.08 -9.80 -2.76
CA ALA A 187 -10.11 -10.90 -3.72
C ALA A 187 -10.70 -12.14 -3.06
N ASN A 188 -11.10 -13.13 -3.86
CA ASN A 188 -11.57 -14.43 -3.39
C ASN A 188 -10.60 -15.58 -3.72
N HIS A 189 -9.38 -15.23 -4.13
CA HIS A 189 -8.30 -16.16 -4.51
C HIS A 189 -6.97 -15.70 -3.92
N GLU A 190 -5.96 -16.57 -3.93
CA GLU A 190 -4.56 -16.24 -3.70
C GLU A 190 -3.73 -16.74 -4.89
N ASP A 191 -2.67 -16.02 -5.22
CA ASP A 191 -1.73 -16.37 -6.28
C ASP A 191 -0.42 -16.88 -5.67
N LEU A 192 0.07 -18.02 -6.16
CA LEU A 192 1.37 -18.56 -5.81
C LEU A 192 2.34 -18.43 -6.99
N LEU A 193 3.27 -17.50 -6.88
CA LEU A 193 4.37 -17.33 -7.82
C LEU A 193 5.45 -18.40 -7.59
N VAL A 194 6.30 -18.62 -8.61
CA VAL A 194 7.41 -19.58 -8.57
C VAL A 194 8.39 -19.34 -7.40
N GLY A 195 8.46 -18.08 -6.93
CA GLY A 195 9.32 -17.65 -5.85
C GLY A 195 10.79 -17.57 -6.24
N THR A 196 11.67 -17.65 -5.25
CA THR A 196 13.11 -17.54 -5.47
C THR A 196 13.67 -18.85 -6.04
N LEU A 197 14.31 -18.74 -7.21
CA LEU A 197 15.10 -19.80 -7.83
C LEU A 197 16.59 -19.44 -7.70
N ASP A 198 17.36 -20.34 -7.12
CA ASP A 198 18.81 -20.20 -7.02
C ASP A 198 19.46 -20.93 -8.21
N PHE A 199 20.20 -20.20 -9.05
CA PHE A 199 21.07 -20.78 -10.08
C PHE A 199 22.54 -20.74 -9.58
N PRO A 200 23.06 -21.85 -9.04
CA PRO A 200 24.40 -21.87 -8.46
C PRO A 200 25.47 -21.82 -9.54
N ILE A 201 26.17 -20.68 -9.64
CA ILE A 201 27.30 -20.52 -10.58
C ILE A 201 28.55 -21.24 -10.05
N SER A 202 28.70 -21.36 -8.73
CA SER A 202 29.87 -21.98 -8.10
C SER A 202 29.62 -23.44 -7.72
N LYS A 203 30.57 -24.32 -8.04
CA LYS A 203 30.54 -25.74 -7.66
C LYS A 203 30.52 -25.96 -6.14
N ILE A 204 30.98 -24.98 -5.34
CA ILE A 204 30.96 -25.05 -3.87
C ILE A 204 29.68 -24.45 -3.25
N TYR A 205 28.69 -24.03 -4.05
CA TYR A 205 27.44 -23.47 -3.54
C TYR A 205 26.70 -24.42 -2.60
N PHE A 206 26.81 -25.74 -2.80
CA PHE A 206 26.18 -26.74 -1.92
C PHE A 206 26.70 -26.64 -0.48
N ILE A 207 27.98 -26.27 -0.29
CA ILE A 207 28.59 -26.07 1.02
C ILE A 207 27.93 -24.87 1.68
N TRP A 208 27.82 -23.74 0.96
CA TRP A 208 27.15 -22.55 1.47
C TRP A 208 25.68 -22.83 1.85
N ASN A 209 24.93 -23.48 0.97
CA ASN A 209 23.51 -23.76 1.20
C ASN A 209 23.27 -24.75 2.35
N SER A 210 24.17 -25.70 2.58
CA SER A 210 24.00 -26.73 3.61
C SER A 210 24.58 -26.33 4.97
N PHE A 211 25.74 -25.65 4.99
CA PHE A 211 26.43 -25.31 6.23
C PHE A 211 25.94 -23.99 6.84
N LEU A 212 25.61 -22.97 6.02
CA LEU A 212 25.22 -21.66 6.53
C LEU A 212 23.95 -21.70 7.43
N PRO A 213 22.88 -22.44 7.08
CA PRO A 213 21.70 -22.54 7.95
C PRO A 213 22.02 -23.17 9.30
N THR A 214 22.87 -24.21 9.31
CA THR A 214 23.30 -24.92 10.51
C THR A 214 24.15 -24.01 11.41
N ALA A 215 25.13 -23.31 10.82
CA ALA A 215 25.94 -22.32 11.53
C ALA A 215 25.08 -21.20 12.13
N LYS A 216 24.11 -20.65 11.36
CA LYS A 216 23.18 -19.63 11.85
C LYS A 216 22.33 -20.13 13.03
N LYS A 217 21.88 -21.39 13.02
CA LYS A 217 21.14 -22.00 14.15
C LYS A 217 22.00 -22.09 15.40
N ILE A 218 23.26 -22.50 15.26
CA ILE A 218 24.22 -22.60 16.37
C ILE A 218 24.46 -21.21 16.97
N VAL A 219 24.80 -20.21 16.16
CA VAL A 219 25.03 -18.83 16.63
C VAL A 219 23.80 -18.26 17.33
N ARG A 220 22.59 -18.50 16.81
CA ARG A 220 21.34 -18.08 17.47
C ARG A 220 21.12 -18.73 18.83
N LYS A 221 21.60 -19.96 19.05
CA LYS A 221 21.50 -20.66 20.34
C LYS A 221 22.43 -20.06 21.40
N PHE A 222 23.57 -19.50 21.00
CA PHE A 222 24.53 -18.86 21.90
C PHE A 222 24.29 -17.36 22.12
N LYS A 223 23.46 -16.71 21.29
CA LYS A 223 23.02 -15.31 21.46
C LYS A 223 21.73 -15.17 22.28
N ARG A 224 21.20 -16.28 22.80
CA ARG A 224 19.98 -16.34 23.60
C ARG A 224 20.37 -16.62 25.04
#